data_AF-A0A0C2S5R7-F1
#
_entry.id   AF-A0A0C2S5R7-F1
#
_cell.length_a   1.000
_cell.length_b   1.000
_cell.length_c   1.000
_cell.angle_alpha   90.00
_cell.angle_beta   90.00
_cell.angle_gamma   90.00
#
_symmetry.space_group_name_H-M   'P 1'
#
loop_
_entity.id
_entity.type
_entity.pdbx_description
1 polymer ?
#
loop_
_entity_poly.entity_id
_entity_poly.type
_entity_poly.pdbx_seq_one_letter_code
_entity_poly.pdbx_strand_id
1 'polypeptide(L)' 'MAKSINLSVIAEGAETEEQAQHLQKNGCDQMQGYLFSIRLSANQLINFVKDNDPVQDKSNEYSNMK' A
#
# COMPACT_ATOMS: atom_id res chain seq x y z
N MET A 1 17.80 -13.98 -1.76
CA MET A 1 17.20 -15.14 -2.46
C MET A 1 16.06 -14.73 -3.40
N ALA A 2 14.98 -14.10 -2.92
CA ALA A 2 13.89 -13.68 -3.83
C ALA A 2 14.34 -12.65 -4.90
N LYS A 3 15.23 -11.72 -4.52
CA LYS A 3 15.80 -10.72 -5.44
C LYS A 3 16.62 -11.29 -6.60
N SER A 4 17.30 -12.41 -6.40
CA SER A 4 18.12 -13.03 -7.45
C SER A 4 17.28 -13.72 -8.53
N ILE A 5 15.97 -13.88 -8.31
CA ILE A 5 15.01 -14.46 -9.27
C ILE A 5 13.92 -13.47 -9.68
N ASN A 6 14.15 -12.16 -9.51
CA ASN A 6 13.24 -11.08 -9.90
C ASN A 6 11.82 -11.19 -9.31
N LEU A 7 11.68 -11.75 -8.11
CA LEU A 7 10.40 -11.74 -7.38
C LEU A 7 10.29 -10.50 -6.49
N SER A 8 9.09 -9.91 -6.48
CA SER A 8 8.68 -8.89 -5.51
C SER A 8 8.47 -9.52 -4.15
N VAL A 9 8.96 -8.86 -3.09
CA VAL A 9 8.84 -9.32 -1.71
C VAL A 9 7.98 -8.35 -0.91
N ILE A 10 6.92 -8.88 -0.30
CA ILE A 10 6.12 -8.16 0.69
C ILE A 10 6.49 -8.61 2.10
N ALA A 11 6.70 -7.66 3.01
CA ALA A 11 6.83 -7.92 4.44
C ALA A 11 5.50 -7.65 5.15
N GLU A 12 4.96 -8.64 5.84
CA GLU A 12 3.72 -8.51 6.62
C GLU A 12 4.03 -8.30 8.12
N GLY A 13 3.17 -7.53 8.80
CA GLY A 13 3.31 -7.25 10.23
C GLY A 13 4.26 -6.08 10.56
N ALA A 14 4.43 -5.10 9.67
CA ALA A 14 5.19 -3.89 9.99
C ALA A 14 4.41 -2.98 10.96
N GLU A 15 4.91 -2.80 12.18
CA GLU A 15 4.22 -2.05 13.24
C GLU A 15 4.96 -0.76 13.61
N THR A 16 6.28 -0.69 13.39
CA THR A 16 7.10 0.49 13.73
C THR A 16 7.93 0.98 12.54
N GLU A 17 8.26 2.28 12.54
CA GLU A 17 9.12 2.88 11.51
C GLU A 17 10.50 2.21 11.45
N GLU A 18 11.07 1.84 12.60
CA GLU A 18 12.35 1.15 12.67
C GLU A 18 12.32 -0.20 11.93
N GLN A 19 11.25 -0.98 12.13
CA GLN A 19 11.04 -2.24 11.40
C GLN A 19 10.91 -1.99 9.91
N ALA A 20 10.11 -1.00 9.49
CA ALA A 20 9.94 -0.67 8.08
C ALA A 20 11.27 -0.24 7.43
N GLN A 21 12.05 0.61 8.08
CA GLN A 21 13.37 1.01 7.60
C GLN A 21 14.34 -0.18 7.49
N HIS A 22 14.31 -1.09 8.46
CA HIS A 22 15.12 -2.31 8.41
C HIS A 22 14.71 -3.20 7.23
N LEU A 23 13.42 -3.44 7.03
CA LEU A 23 12.88 -4.26 5.94
C LEU A 23 13.18 -3.65 4.57
N GLN A 24 13.07 -2.32 4.43
CA GLN A 24 13.43 -1.60 3.20
C GLN A 24 14.91 -1.79 2.86
N LYS A 25 15.80 -1.64 3.84
CA LYS A 25 17.25 -1.82 3.66
C LYS A 25 17.62 -3.26 3.25
N ASN A 26 16.84 -4.24 3.69
CA ASN A 26 17.00 -5.65 3.32
C ASN A 26 16.32 -6.02 1.98
N GLY A 27 15.72 -5.05 1.30
CA GLY A 27 15.17 -5.23 -0.04
C GLY A 27 13.73 -5.74 -0.06
N CYS A 28 12.93 -5.55 0.98
CA CYS A 28 11.48 -5.70 0.85
C CYS A 28 10.91 -4.59 -0.05
N ASP A 29 10.12 -4.97 -1.05
CA ASP A 29 9.52 -4.05 -2.04
C ASP A 29 8.26 -3.38 -1.51
N GLN A 30 7.50 -4.15 -0.74
CA GLN A 30 6.20 -3.76 -0.23
C GLN A 30 6.10 -4.14 1.23
N MET A 31 5.23 -3.45 1.96
CA MET A 31 5.01 -3.71 3.38
C MET A 31 3.53 -3.60 3.70
N GLN A 32 3.08 -4.46 4.61
CA GLN A 32 1.75 -4.43 5.18
C GLN A 32 1.86 -4.50 6.70
N GLY A 33 1.11 -3.66 7.41
CA GLY A 33 1.02 -3.74 8.85
C GLY A 33 0.37 -2.51 9.46
N TYR A 34 0.22 -2.55 10.79
CA TYR A 34 -0.45 -1.51 11.57
C TYR A 34 0.20 -0.13 11.42
N LEU A 35 1.50 -0.09 11.09
CA LEU A 35 2.22 1.15 10.78
C LEU A 35 1.58 1.94 9.63
N PHE A 36 1.04 1.25 8.62
CA PHE A 36 0.49 1.88 7.42
C PHE A 36 -1.01 2.07 7.50
N SER A 37 -1.73 1.05 7.99
CA SER A 37 -3.17 1.12 8.19
C SER A 37 -3.64 -0.01 9.10
N ILE A 38 -4.72 0.25 9.83
CA ILE A 38 -5.45 -0.80 10.53
C ILE A 38 -6.21 -1.68 9.53
N ARG A 39 -6.77 -2.82 9.95
CA ARG A 39 -7.70 -3.58 9.10
C ARG A 39 -8.94 -2.73 8.83
N LEU A 40 -9.27 -2.54 7.56
CA LEU A 40 -10.41 -1.74 7.13
C LEU A 40 -11.56 -2.64 6.68
N SER A 41 -12.79 -2.24 7.01
CA SER A 41 -13.97 -2.76 6.31
C SER A 41 -13.98 -2.31 4.85
N ALA A 42 -14.78 -2.98 4.01
CA ALA A 42 -14.91 -2.61 2.59
C ALA A 42 -15.28 -1.13 2.40
N ASN A 43 -16.20 -0.60 3.22
CA ASN A 43 -16.61 0.80 3.15
C ASN A 43 -15.48 1.76 3.54
N GLN A 44 -14.69 1.40 4.56
CA GLN A 44 -13.56 2.22 4.99
C GLN A 44 -12.41 2.20 3.96
N LEU A 45 -12.20 1.08 3.27
CA LEU A 45 -11.17 0.96 2.25
C LEU A 45 -11.38 1.94 1.10
N ILE A 46 -12.63 2.14 0.66
CA ILE A 46 -12.95 3.07 -0.44
C ILE A 46 -12.48 4.50 -0.08
N ASN A 47 -12.78 4.95 1.14
CA ASN A 47 -12.36 6.27 1.59
C ASN A 47 -10.84 6.34 1.78
N PHE A 48 -10.26 5.32 2.41
CA PHE A 48 -8.81 5.25 2.61
C PHE A 48 -8.03 5.36 1.30
N VAL A 49 -8.46 4.67 0.25
CA VAL A 49 -7.82 4.75 -1.07
C VAL A 49 -7.96 6.15 -1.67
N LYS A 50 -9.15 6.76 -1.61
CA LYS A 50 -9.38 8.13 -2.13
C LYS A 50 -8.54 9.18 -1.40
N ASP A 51 -8.45 9.07 -0.08
CA ASP A 51 -7.72 10.03 0.76
C ASP A 51 -6.20 9.93 0.57
N ASN A 52 -5.71 8.76 0.14
CA ASN A 52 -4.29 8.47 -0.03
C ASN A 52 -3.89 8.26 -1.51
N ASP A 53 -4.76 8.59 -2.46
CA ASP A 53 -4.44 8.50 -3.88
C ASP A 53 -3.43 9.61 -4.24
N PRO A 54 -2.19 9.28 -4.64
CA PRO A 54 -1.23 10.28 -5.09
C PRO A 54 -1.68 10.97 -6.39
N VAL A 55 -2.63 10.38 -7.12
CA VAL A 55 -3.28 10.96 -8.29
C VAL A 55 -4.64 11.48 -7.84
N GLN A 56 -4.70 12.72 -7.34
CA GLN A 56 -5.98 13.36 -7.06
C GLN A 56 -6.87 13.35 -8.31
N ASP A 57 -7.97 12.63 -8.22
CA ASP A 57 -8.75 12.21 -9.36
C ASP A 57 -9.50 13.38 -10.04
N LYS A 58 -9.32 13.52 -11.35
CA LYS A 58 -10.07 14.40 -12.27
C LYS A 58 -11.25 13.68 -12.96
N SER A 59 -11.72 12.54 -12.45
CA SER A 59 -12.72 11.68 -13.10
C SER A 59 -14.19 12.11 -12.94
N ASN A 60 -14.50 13.34 -13.34
CA ASN A 60 -15.86 13.62 -13.80
C ASN A 60 -16.14 13.00 -15.20
N GLU A 61 -15.25 12.14 -15.73
CA GLU A 61 -15.30 11.61 -17.10
C GLU A 61 -16.06 10.28 -17.26
N TYR A 62 -16.19 9.43 -16.23
CA TYR A 62 -16.94 8.16 -16.36
C TYR A 62 -18.47 8.30 -16.27
N SER A 63 -18.96 9.49 -15.88
CA SER A 63 -20.40 9.79 -15.82
C SER A 63 -21.05 10.01 -17.20
N ASN A 64 -20.26 10.17 -18.27
CA ASN A 64 -20.76 10.48 -19.62
C ASN A 64 -20.80 9.27 -20.58
N MET A 65 -20.67 8.04 -20.07
CA MET A 65 -20.89 6.81 -20.85
C MET A 65 -22.26 6.17 -20.56
N LYS A 66 -23.29 6.98 -20.33
CA LYS A 66 -24.70 6.54 -20.43
C LYS A 66 -25.33 7.08 -21.68
#